data_AF-A0A9P7XC12-F1
#
_entry.id   AF-A0A9P7XC12-F1
#
_cell.length_a   1.000
_cell.length_b   1.000
_cell.length_c   1.000
_cell.angle_alpha   90.00
_cell.angle_beta   90.00
_cell.angle_gamma   90.00
#
_symmetry.space_group_name_H-M   'P 1'
#
loop_
_entity.id
_entity.type
_entity.pdbx_description
1 polymer ?
#
loop_
_entity_poly.entity_id
_entity_poly.type
_entity_poly.pdbx_seq_one_letter_code
_entity_poly.pdbx_strand_id
1 'polypeptide(L)'
;MSDPRSSSRRMPDWLRLPRRSDIPPLSYSITRDVDWKGDLYVYLVAVMGFIILIPVNYALTGYETVTQASPDYRPVQHHWYDAFTHKSEAPCDSYKFTVGDSFITTPGIFTYQLAYISGDEGTTSTIAYTGQTLEECDVLYMSATADARSQSSTIAAYIACKSEAQFPVVFTTSFRYDSSLTADWLVSPLAFKEVGQPISQNDLFLDVDEAMASASADLVGQVTNALLVIPNSSGPLLVSGEALPIGGYPPWWCTPSLFKTNSTCGIAVPPISLSLRNLYDATGIPILNTTTLPTNYNITINNAMQTILAAIRIDLGNILPNNFLVHRTPDVIGSTISPTIPIQGFQTPQTRLYTLIANSTWLNGHEGLGTLNPDSVSPSQITLEYQCRLKQRKSAGTLFVDVTVATLTLFKSGWGFALWLLILVKLWNKPEKKLCAGNDTLDGKLQELVDQAVEAKFQDQVRPAIEKALADRDVAKLPARPGPPTHRDTDATVQGLDGQLSVPSPSKQG
;
A
#
# COMPACT_ATOMS: atom_id res chain seq x y z
N MET A 1 54.06 7.77 42.37
CA MET A 1 52.85 7.32 43.09
C MET A 1 52.79 5.80 42.96
N SER A 2 53.48 5.09 43.85
CA SER A 2 52.98 4.60 45.15
C SER A 2 52.09 3.36 44.98
N ASP A 3 52.81 2.25 44.97
CA ASP A 3 52.47 0.88 45.36
C ASP A 3 51.39 0.76 46.47
N PRO A 4 50.49 -0.24 46.38
CA PRO A 4 50.04 -0.91 47.60
C PRO A 4 50.11 -2.44 47.49
N ARG A 5 51.17 -2.97 48.10
CA ARG A 5 51.17 -4.05 49.11
C ARG A 5 50.04 -5.09 49.02
N SER A 6 50.40 -6.24 48.47
CA SER A 6 49.68 -7.50 48.60
C SER A 6 49.86 -8.08 50.02
N SER A 7 48.78 -8.13 50.79
CA SER A 7 48.72 -8.94 52.02
C SER A 7 48.26 -10.35 51.66
N SER A 8 49.23 -11.24 51.40
CA SER A 8 49.00 -12.68 51.26
C SER A 8 48.64 -13.29 52.61
N ARG A 9 47.34 -13.46 52.89
CA ARG A 9 46.87 -14.36 53.96
C ARG A 9 47.12 -15.78 53.50
N ARG A 10 48.07 -16.47 54.13
CA ARG A 10 48.26 -17.92 53.93
C ARG A 10 47.02 -18.65 54.45
N MET A 11 46.32 -19.33 53.56
CA MET A 11 45.25 -20.26 53.91
C MET A 11 45.82 -21.40 54.76
N PRO A 12 45.14 -21.82 55.84
CA PRO A 12 45.56 -22.94 56.67
C PRO A 12 45.48 -24.26 55.89
N ASP A 13 46.42 -25.17 56.16
CA ASP A 13 46.72 -26.35 55.31
C ASP A 13 45.57 -27.34 55.13
N TRP A 14 44.53 -27.30 55.98
CA TRP A 14 43.34 -28.14 55.87
C TRP A 14 42.33 -27.66 54.82
N LEU A 15 42.50 -26.45 54.26
CA LEU A 15 41.69 -25.91 53.16
C LEU A 15 42.34 -26.11 51.78
N ARG A 16 43.48 -26.79 51.70
CA ARG A 16 44.06 -27.19 50.41
C ARG A 16 43.22 -28.32 49.83
N LEU A 17 42.41 -28.01 48.83
CA LEU A 17 41.75 -29.00 47.97
C LEU A 17 42.82 -30.02 47.51
N PRO A 18 42.52 -31.33 47.54
CA PRO A 18 43.45 -32.36 47.12
C PRO A 18 43.97 -32.04 45.72
N ARG A 19 45.29 -32.19 45.52
CA ARG A 19 45.89 -31.94 44.21
C ARG A 19 45.21 -32.86 43.20
N ARG A 20 44.85 -32.30 42.05
CA ARG A 20 44.20 -32.99 40.93
C ARG A 20 44.94 -34.26 40.46
N SER A 21 46.19 -34.45 40.88
CA SER A 21 47.02 -35.64 40.66
C SER A 21 46.61 -36.86 41.48
N ASP A 22 45.85 -36.69 42.56
CA ASP A 22 45.59 -37.74 43.54
C ASP A 22 44.17 -38.35 43.41
N ILE A 23 43.38 -37.85 42.44
CA ILE A 23 42.11 -38.46 42.07
C ILE A 23 42.42 -39.50 40.99
N PRO A 24 42.28 -40.82 41.27
CA PRO A 24 42.48 -41.84 40.25
C PRO A 24 41.54 -41.53 39.07
N PRO A 25 42.04 -41.54 37.83
CA PRO A 25 41.19 -41.26 36.68
C PRO A 25 40.04 -42.28 36.70
N LEU A 26 38.82 -41.80 36.92
CA LEU A 26 37.60 -42.59 36.75
C LEU A 26 37.40 -42.83 35.25
N SER A 27 38.30 -43.58 34.62
CA SER A 27 38.16 -44.05 33.25
C SER A 27 37.42 -45.39 33.31
N TYR A 28 36.13 -45.36 33.61
CA TYR A 28 35.30 -46.51 33.27
C TYR A 28 34.93 -46.35 31.80
N SER A 29 35.37 -47.29 30.97
CA SER A 29 34.95 -47.36 29.58
C SER A 29 33.45 -47.65 29.57
N ILE A 30 32.62 -46.64 29.34
CA ILE A 30 31.22 -46.86 28.99
C ILE A 30 31.21 -47.49 27.60
N THR A 31 31.42 -48.80 27.52
CA THR A 31 31.12 -49.59 26.32
C THR A 31 29.62 -49.79 26.30
N ARG A 32 28.90 -48.84 25.68
CA ARG A 32 27.51 -49.09 25.31
C ARG A 32 27.52 -50.03 24.11
N ASP A 33 26.82 -51.15 24.20
CA ASP A 33 26.49 -51.95 23.02
C ASP A 33 25.67 -51.07 22.07
N VAL A 34 26.34 -50.59 21.01
CA VAL A 34 25.72 -49.79 19.98
C VAL A 34 25.00 -50.75 19.04
N ASP A 35 23.68 -50.79 19.15
CA ASP A 35 22.84 -51.53 18.20
C ASP A 35 22.82 -50.77 16.87
N TRP A 36 23.75 -51.13 15.99
CA TRP A 36 24.04 -50.49 14.71
C TRP A 36 22.82 -50.29 13.80
N LYS A 37 21.81 -51.16 13.92
CA LYS A 37 20.57 -51.04 13.12
C LYS A 37 19.76 -49.81 13.51
N GLY A 38 19.62 -49.54 14.81
CA GLY A 38 18.89 -48.37 15.30
C GLY A 38 19.59 -47.07 14.95
N ASP A 39 20.92 -47.06 15.04
CA ASP A 39 21.73 -45.88 14.71
C ASP A 39 21.67 -45.53 13.22
N LEU A 40 21.67 -46.53 12.32
CA LEU A 40 21.57 -46.29 10.88
C LEU A 40 20.29 -45.52 10.49
N TYR A 41 19.13 -45.91 11.05
CA TYR A 41 17.87 -45.19 10.81
C TYR A 41 17.92 -43.75 11.30
N VAL A 42 18.52 -43.53 12.47
CA VAL A 42 18.66 -42.20 13.07
C VAL A 42 19.53 -41.29 12.18
N TYR A 43 20.61 -41.81 11.60
CA TYR A 43 21.42 -41.07 10.61
C TYR A 43 20.68 -40.83 9.28
N LEU A 44 19.93 -41.80 8.76
CA LEU A 44 19.15 -41.61 7.53
C LEU A 44 18.08 -40.53 7.69
N VAL A 45 17.38 -40.52 8.83
CA VAL A 45 16.40 -39.46 9.17
C VAL A 45 17.12 -38.12 9.29
N ALA A 46 18.31 -38.08 9.89
CA ALA A 46 19.11 -36.85 9.96
C ALA A 46 19.47 -36.31 8.58
N VAL A 47 19.97 -37.16 7.68
CA VAL A 47 20.34 -36.78 6.30
C VAL A 47 19.12 -36.29 5.52
N MET A 48 18.00 -37.01 5.60
CA MET A 48 16.75 -36.60 4.95
C MET A 48 16.23 -35.26 5.49
N GLY A 49 16.27 -35.08 6.82
CA GLY A 49 15.92 -33.80 7.46
C GLY A 49 16.82 -32.66 6.98
N PHE A 50 18.12 -32.90 6.85
CA PHE A 50 19.06 -31.91 6.31
C PHE A 50 18.75 -31.54 4.86
N ILE A 51 18.48 -32.52 3.99
CA ILE A 51 18.11 -32.28 2.58
C ILE A 51 16.81 -31.46 2.47
N ILE A 52 15.81 -31.77 3.30
CA ILE A 52 14.52 -31.04 3.32
C ILE A 52 14.69 -29.62 3.88
N LEU A 53 15.59 -29.40 4.83
CA LEU A 53 15.84 -28.07 5.39
C LEU A 53 16.46 -27.10 4.36
N ILE A 54 17.18 -27.58 3.35
CA ILE A 54 17.78 -26.71 2.32
C ILE A 54 16.72 -25.89 1.55
N PRO A 55 15.73 -26.50 0.85
CA PRO A 55 14.71 -25.73 0.12
C PRO A 55 13.84 -24.88 1.06
N VAL A 56 13.55 -25.36 2.27
CA VAL A 56 12.81 -24.59 3.28
C VAL A 56 13.58 -23.32 3.66
N ASN A 57 14.87 -23.44 3.97
CA ASN A 57 15.70 -22.27 4.29
C ASN A 57 15.94 -21.36 3.09
N TYR A 58 16.03 -21.91 1.88
CA TYR A 58 16.11 -21.11 0.65
C TYR A 58 14.85 -20.26 0.46
N ALA A 59 13.66 -20.83 0.68
CA ALA A 59 12.40 -20.06 0.64
C ALA A 59 12.33 -18.97 1.72
N LEU A 60 12.80 -19.27 2.94
CA LEU A 60 12.69 -18.35 4.08
C LEU A 60 13.75 -17.25 4.10
N THR A 61 14.98 -17.55 3.69
CA THR A 61 16.15 -16.67 3.90
C THR A 61 16.85 -16.24 2.61
N GLY A 62 16.56 -16.90 1.48
CA GLY A 62 17.17 -16.63 0.18
C GLY A 62 16.65 -15.36 -0.50
N TYR A 63 15.61 -14.75 0.04
CA TYR A 63 14.98 -13.55 -0.50
C TYR A 63 15.11 -12.39 0.50
N GLU A 64 15.41 -11.21 -0.02
CA GLU A 64 15.43 -9.96 0.74
C GLU A 64 14.34 -9.02 0.24
N THR A 65 13.80 -8.20 1.14
CA THR A 65 12.83 -7.17 0.78
C THR A 65 13.56 -5.93 0.30
N VAL A 66 13.38 -5.60 -0.99
CA VAL A 66 13.94 -4.41 -1.63
C VAL A 66 12.80 -3.45 -1.94
N THR A 67 13.01 -2.16 -1.66
CA THR A 67 12.11 -1.08 -2.09
C THR A 67 12.35 -0.78 -3.55
N GLN A 68 11.36 -1.03 -4.40
CA GLN A 68 11.41 -0.77 -5.83
C GLN A 68 10.21 0.08 -6.25
N ALA A 69 10.45 1.05 -7.13
CA ALA A 69 9.41 1.82 -7.79
C ALA A 69 8.63 0.93 -8.76
N SER A 70 7.30 0.92 -8.66
CA SER A 70 6.39 0.15 -9.51
C SER A 70 5.25 1.04 -9.99
N PRO A 71 4.80 0.95 -11.25
CA PRO A 71 3.60 1.64 -11.72
C PRO A 71 2.32 1.03 -11.11
N ASP A 72 2.37 -0.24 -10.73
CA ASP A 72 1.24 -0.94 -10.10
C ASP A 72 1.31 -0.81 -8.57
N TYR A 73 0.19 -0.43 -7.94
CA TYR A 73 0.07 -0.38 -6.46
C TYR A 73 0.06 -1.78 -5.81
N ARG A 74 -0.33 -2.82 -6.57
CA ARG A 74 -0.32 -4.22 -6.12
C ARG A 74 0.45 -5.09 -7.10
N PRO A 75 1.78 -4.96 -7.14
CA PRO A 75 2.60 -5.79 -8.00
C PRO A 75 2.48 -7.24 -7.53
N VAL A 76 1.98 -8.11 -8.41
CA VAL A 76 1.91 -9.54 -8.13
C VAL A 76 3.29 -10.14 -8.35
N GLN A 77 3.88 -10.70 -7.30
CA GLN A 77 5.11 -11.48 -7.43
C GLN A 77 4.80 -12.97 -7.40
N HIS A 78 5.54 -13.72 -8.23
CA HIS A 78 5.48 -15.17 -8.25
C HIS A 78 6.85 -15.73 -7.89
N HIS A 79 6.89 -16.45 -6.76
CA HIS A 79 8.03 -17.23 -6.30
C HIS A 79 7.70 -18.72 -6.39
N TRP A 80 8.72 -19.55 -6.58
CA TRP A 80 8.55 -21.01 -6.67
C TRP A 80 7.93 -21.62 -5.39
N TYR A 81 8.10 -20.98 -4.24
CA TYR A 81 7.56 -21.44 -2.96
C TYR A 81 6.13 -20.96 -2.68
N ASP A 82 5.55 -20.10 -3.54
CA ASP A 82 4.18 -19.60 -3.36
C ASP A 82 3.13 -20.71 -3.48
N ALA A 83 3.50 -21.89 -4.00
CA ALA A 83 2.66 -23.08 -3.96
C ALA A 83 2.43 -23.61 -2.52
N PHE A 84 3.34 -23.29 -1.60
CA PHE A 84 3.33 -23.79 -0.22
C PHE A 84 2.99 -22.70 0.81
N THR A 85 2.94 -21.43 0.41
CA THR A 85 2.61 -20.29 1.27
C THR A 85 1.42 -19.53 0.72
N HIS A 86 0.68 -18.82 1.56
CA HIS A 86 -0.32 -17.88 1.04
C HIS A 86 0.36 -16.84 0.15
N LYS A 87 -0.24 -16.56 -1.01
CA LYS A 87 0.20 -15.47 -1.89
C LYS A 87 0.17 -14.18 -1.08
N SER A 88 1.35 -13.67 -0.75
CA SER A 88 1.48 -12.39 -0.06
C SER A 88 1.42 -11.31 -1.13
N GLU A 89 0.26 -10.68 -1.31
CA GLU A 89 0.23 -9.35 -1.92
C GLU A 89 1.05 -8.44 -1.00
N ALA A 90 2.16 -7.90 -1.48
CA ALA A 90 2.92 -6.89 -0.76
C ALA A 90 2.37 -5.53 -1.21
N PRO A 91 1.41 -4.92 -0.49
CA PRO A 91 0.88 -3.63 -0.88
C PRO A 91 2.02 -2.62 -0.87
N CYS A 92 2.06 -1.77 -1.90
CA CYS A 92 2.99 -0.65 -1.94
C CYS A 92 2.58 0.43 -0.93
N ASP A 93 3.52 1.32 -0.62
CA ASP A 93 3.20 2.49 0.21
C ASP A 93 2.27 3.43 -0.60
N SER A 94 1.21 3.93 0.04
CA SER A 94 0.25 4.82 -0.61
C SER A 94 0.89 6.17 -0.95
N TYR A 95 0.55 6.70 -2.13
CA TYR A 95 1.02 8.03 -2.52
C TYR A 95 0.18 9.09 -1.81
N LYS A 96 0.84 10.08 -1.20
CA LYS A 96 0.13 11.17 -0.49
C LYS A 96 0.11 12.40 -1.39
N PHE A 97 -1.05 12.69 -1.96
CA PHE A 97 -1.27 13.92 -2.70
C PHE A 97 -1.49 15.09 -1.76
N THR A 98 -0.89 16.23 -2.07
CA THR A 98 -1.13 17.53 -1.45
C THR A 98 -1.84 18.46 -2.44
N VAL A 99 -2.60 19.44 -1.94
CA VAL A 99 -3.21 20.47 -2.80
C VAL A 99 -2.11 21.22 -3.57
N GLY A 100 -2.25 21.27 -4.89
CA GLY A 100 -1.25 21.82 -5.81
C GLY A 100 -0.43 20.77 -6.56
N ASP A 101 -0.44 19.50 -6.11
CA ASP A 101 0.24 18.42 -6.83
C ASP A 101 -0.39 18.18 -8.20
N SER A 102 0.46 17.93 -9.20
CA SER A 102 0.06 17.57 -10.55
C SER A 102 0.24 16.10 -10.84
N PHE A 103 -0.67 15.51 -11.62
CA PHE A 103 -0.60 14.11 -12.03
C PHE A 103 -1.19 13.90 -13.43
N ILE A 104 -0.93 12.73 -14.00
CA ILE A 104 -1.44 12.30 -15.30
C ILE A 104 -2.24 11.01 -15.09
N THR A 105 -3.32 10.82 -15.84
CA THR A 105 -4.12 9.59 -15.80
C THR A 105 -3.66 8.58 -16.84
N THR A 106 -4.20 7.36 -16.82
CA THR A 106 -4.19 6.43 -17.95
C THR A 106 -5.54 6.60 -18.66
N PRO A 107 -5.63 7.23 -19.84
CA PRO A 107 -4.64 7.30 -20.93
C PRO A 107 -3.60 8.43 -20.88
N GLY A 108 -3.90 9.57 -20.25
CA GLY A 108 -2.95 10.66 -20.03
C GLY A 108 -3.05 11.77 -21.05
N ILE A 109 -4.29 12.10 -21.44
CA ILE A 109 -4.63 13.20 -22.36
C ILE A 109 -4.38 14.55 -21.69
N PHE A 110 -4.65 14.64 -20.39
CA PHE A 110 -4.47 15.86 -19.62
C PHE A 110 -3.52 15.68 -18.43
N THR A 111 -2.90 16.79 -18.04
CA THR A 111 -2.29 16.92 -16.72
C THR A 111 -3.31 17.56 -15.79
N TYR A 112 -3.61 16.88 -14.70
CA TYR A 112 -4.52 17.36 -13.67
C TYR A 112 -3.72 17.93 -12.51
N GLN A 113 -4.27 18.91 -11.82
CA GLN A 113 -3.75 19.46 -10.59
C GLN A 113 -4.81 19.34 -9.49
N LEU A 114 -4.42 18.86 -8.32
CA LEU A 114 -5.32 18.76 -7.17
C LEU A 114 -5.63 20.16 -6.63
N ALA A 115 -6.82 20.66 -6.89
CA ALA A 115 -7.24 22.02 -6.51
C ALA A 115 -7.82 22.07 -5.09
N TYR A 116 -8.60 21.06 -4.71
CA TYR A 116 -9.28 21.04 -3.42
C TYR A 116 -9.58 19.60 -2.96
N ILE A 117 -9.46 19.37 -1.66
CA ILE A 117 -9.85 18.12 -0.99
C ILE A 117 -10.96 18.47 0.00
N SER A 118 -12.16 17.93 -0.19
CA SER A 118 -13.31 18.23 0.67
C SER A 118 -13.28 17.40 1.96
N GLY A 119 -12.49 17.80 2.96
CA GLY A 119 -12.45 17.12 4.26
C GLY A 119 -13.47 17.63 5.28
N ASP A 120 -13.86 16.76 6.22
CA ASP A 120 -14.53 17.18 7.47
C ASP A 120 -13.56 18.07 8.28
N GLU A 121 -13.89 19.35 8.37
CA GLU A 121 -13.33 20.33 9.31
C GLU A 121 -11.79 20.37 9.43
N GLY A 122 -11.10 20.65 8.32
CA GLY A 122 -9.99 21.63 8.34
C GLY A 122 -8.58 21.18 8.73
N THR A 123 -8.24 19.89 8.78
CA THR A 123 -6.86 19.48 9.19
C THR A 123 -6.06 18.64 8.19
N THR A 124 -6.66 18.04 7.17
CA THR A 124 -5.90 17.21 6.22
C THR A 124 -5.84 17.85 4.83
N SER A 125 -4.72 18.51 4.52
CA SER A 125 -4.38 18.99 3.17
C SER A 125 -3.87 17.87 2.26
N THR A 126 -3.93 16.61 2.73
CA THR A 126 -3.38 15.46 2.03
C THR A 126 -4.36 14.30 1.92
N ILE A 127 -4.35 13.63 0.76
CA ILE A 127 -5.13 12.41 0.51
C ILE A 127 -4.21 11.26 0.10
N ALA A 128 -4.43 10.08 0.68
CA ALA A 128 -3.68 8.88 0.33
C ALA A 128 -4.36 8.16 -0.85
N TYR A 129 -3.60 7.94 -1.91
CA TYR A 129 -4.05 7.23 -3.11
C TYR A 129 -3.33 5.89 -3.25
N THR A 130 -4.12 4.87 -3.58
CA THR A 130 -3.69 3.46 -3.56
C THR A 130 -3.94 2.78 -4.92
N GLY A 131 -3.76 3.51 -6.02
CA GLY A 131 -3.99 2.98 -7.37
C GLY A 131 -5.43 2.57 -7.66
N GLN A 132 -6.40 3.17 -6.97
CA GLN A 132 -7.81 2.92 -7.25
C GLN A 132 -8.22 3.63 -8.53
N THR A 133 -9.14 3.03 -9.29
CA THR A 133 -9.72 3.65 -10.47
C THR A 133 -10.44 4.95 -10.10
N LEU A 134 -10.27 5.97 -10.93
CA LEU A 134 -11.00 7.22 -10.86
C LEU A 134 -12.44 6.97 -11.29
N GLU A 135 -13.25 6.54 -10.34
CA GLU A 135 -14.66 6.31 -10.55
C GLU A 135 -15.45 7.57 -10.22
N GLU A 136 -16.60 7.70 -10.88
CA GLU A 136 -17.55 8.77 -10.65
C GLU A 136 -16.99 10.20 -10.79
N CYS A 137 -16.09 10.40 -11.75
CA CYS A 137 -15.55 11.71 -12.10
C CYS A 137 -16.34 12.39 -13.22
N ASP A 138 -16.68 13.67 -13.05
CA ASP A 138 -17.20 14.51 -14.14
C ASP A 138 -16.84 15.98 -13.97
N VAL A 139 -16.99 16.74 -15.05
CA VAL A 139 -16.68 18.17 -15.10
C VAL A 139 -17.78 18.97 -14.42
N LEU A 140 -17.43 19.67 -13.34
CA LEU A 140 -18.31 20.58 -12.62
C LEU A 140 -18.50 21.91 -13.36
N TYR A 141 -17.41 22.44 -13.87
CA TYR A 141 -17.35 23.80 -14.41
C TYR A 141 -16.20 23.91 -15.42
N MET A 142 -16.43 24.64 -16.50
CA MET A 142 -15.42 24.97 -17.49
C MET A 142 -15.37 26.47 -17.72
N SER A 143 -14.18 26.97 -18.02
CA SER A 143 -13.96 28.33 -18.47
C SER A 143 -13.18 28.29 -19.78
N ALA A 144 -13.60 29.08 -20.75
CA ALA A 144 -12.86 29.31 -21.98
C ALA A 144 -12.46 30.78 -22.04
N THR A 145 -11.23 31.02 -22.44
CA THR A 145 -10.71 32.35 -22.75
C THR A 145 -10.08 32.28 -24.13
N ALA A 146 -10.38 33.26 -24.98
CA ALA A 146 -9.78 33.40 -26.29
C ALA A 146 -9.28 34.83 -26.45
N ASP A 147 -8.00 34.97 -26.78
CA ASP A 147 -7.30 36.23 -26.93
C ASP A 147 -6.86 36.38 -28.40
N ALA A 148 -7.40 37.39 -29.08
CA ALA A 148 -7.05 37.70 -30.46
C ALA A 148 -5.63 38.27 -30.61
N ARG A 149 -5.04 38.84 -29.55
CA ARG A 149 -3.70 39.45 -29.60
C ARG A 149 -2.61 38.40 -29.67
N SER A 150 -2.67 37.43 -28.76
CA SER A 150 -1.78 36.28 -28.76
C SER A 150 -2.23 35.20 -29.73
N GLN A 151 -3.43 35.34 -30.31
CA GLN A 151 -4.08 34.32 -31.13
C GLN A 151 -4.12 32.96 -30.41
N SER A 152 -4.49 32.99 -29.14
CA SER A 152 -4.48 31.82 -28.28
C SER A 152 -5.83 31.64 -27.59
N SER A 153 -6.23 30.39 -27.37
CA SER A 153 -7.33 30.05 -26.48
C SER A 153 -6.84 29.20 -25.32
N THR A 154 -7.35 29.46 -24.13
CA THR A 154 -7.13 28.64 -22.93
C THR A 154 -8.47 28.19 -22.39
N ILE A 155 -8.65 26.89 -22.25
CA ILE A 155 -9.86 26.27 -21.71
C ILE A 155 -9.46 25.50 -20.46
N ALA A 156 -9.98 25.91 -19.31
CA ALA A 156 -9.76 25.25 -18.03
C ALA A 156 -11.03 24.56 -17.57
N ALA A 157 -10.88 23.36 -17.01
CA ALA A 157 -11.98 22.56 -16.48
C ALA A 157 -11.71 22.21 -15.01
N TYR A 158 -12.78 22.14 -14.23
CA TYR A 158 -12.79 21.72 -12.84
C TYR A 158 -13.60 20.44 -12.77
N ILE A 159 -12.96 19.37 -12.31
CA ILE A 159 -13.51 18.02 -12.27
C ILE A 159 -13.71 17.66 -10.82
N ALA A 160 -14.87 17.11 -10.48
CA ALA A 160 -15.06 16.47 -9.19
C ALA A 160 -15.18 14.96 -9.37
N CYS A 161 -14.57 14.24 -8.44
CA CYS A 161 -14.67 12.79 -8.34
C CYS A 161 -15.27 12.41 -7.00
N LYS A 162 -16.16 11.43 -7.02
CA LYS A 162 -16.74 10.84 -5.82
C LYS A 162 -16.17 9.44 -5.63
N SER A 163 -15.40 9.24 -4.58
CA SER A 163 -14.97 7.90 -4.16
C SER A 163 -15.89 7.41 -3.05
N GLU A 164 -16.34 6.16 -3.09
CA GLU A 164 -17.15 5.55 -2.02
C GLU A 164 -16.44 5.56 -0.65
N ALA A 165 -15.10 5.60 -0.65
CA ALA A 165 -14.26 5.55 0.55
C ALA A 165 -13.44 6.83 0.81
N GLN A 166 -13.49 7.83 -0.08
CA GLN A 166 -12.67 9.04 0.03
C GLN A 166 -13.48 10.31 -0.23
N PHE A 167 -13.05 11.40 0.42
CA PHE A 167 -13.62 12.74 0.32
C PHE A 167 -13.80 13.19 -1.15
N PRO A 168 -14.80 14.04 -1.45
CA PRO A 168 -14.91 14.65 -2.77
C PRO A 168 -13.63 15.44 -3.08
N VAL A 169 -12.90 15.02 -4.11
CA VAL A 169 -11.71 15.71 -4.60
C VAL A 169 -12.08 16.53 -5.83
N VAL A 170 -11.50 17.72 -5.93
CA VAL A 170 -11.64 18.58 -7.11
C VAL A 170 -10.28 18.73 -7.77
N PHE A 171 -10.22 18.35 -9.03
CA PHE A 171 -9.07 18.52 -9.90
C PHE A 171 -9.30 19.69 -10.84
N THR A 172 -8.22 20.33 -11.27
CA THR A 172 -8.25 21.28 -12.37
C THR A 172 -7.34 20.80 -13.49
N THR A 173 -7.74 21.04 -14.72
CA THR A 173 -6.93 20.85 -15.92
C THR A 173 -7.10 22.03 -16.84
N SER A 174 -6.08 22.32 -17.65
CA SER A 174 -6.15 23.40 -18.64
C SER A 174 -5.54 22.97 -19.96
N PHE A 175 -6.25 23.25 -21.04
CA PHE A 175 -5.77 23.13 -22.41
C PHE A 175 -5.50 24.53 -22.97
N ARG A 176 -4.34 24.72 -23.60
CA ARG A 176 -3.98 25.97 -24.27
C ARG A 176 -3.61 25.71 -25.72
N TYR A 177 -4.28 26.40 -26.61
CA TYR A 177 -3.98 26.46 -28.04
C TYR A 177 -3.40 27.82 -28.39
N ASP A 178 -2.36 27.85 -29.22
CA ASP A 178 -1.71 29.09 -29.68
C ASP A 178 -1.41 28.95 -31.18
N SER A 179 -2.05 29.76 -32.03
CA SER A 179 -1.86 29.67 -33.47
C SER A 179 -0.55 30.26 -33.95
N SER A 180 0.17 31.02 -33.12
CA SER A 180 1.47 31.60 -33.49
C SER A 180 2.60 30.57 -33.50
N LEU A 181 2.41 29.43 -32.83
CA LEU A 181 3.38 28.32 -32.76
C LEU A 181 3.31 27.37 -33.97
N THR A 182 2.54 27.72 -35.01
CA THR A 182 2.15 26.81 -36.12
C THR A 182 3.21 26.56 -37.18
N ALA A 183 4.47 26.94 -36.99
CA ALA A 183 5.50 26.74 -38.02
C ALA A 183 6.24 25.39 -37.94
N ASP A 184 6.40 24.74 -36.77
CA ASP A 184 7.22 23.52 -36.73
C ASP A 184 6.72 22.35 -35.85
N TRP A 185 5.80 22.53 -34.90
CA TRP A 185 5.27 21.41 -34.09
C TRP A 185 4.06 21.90 -33.29
N LEU A 186 2.91 21.27 -33.44
CA LEU A 186 1.81 21.36 -32.48
C LEU A 186 2.37 20.86 -31.13
N VAL A 187 2.81 21.79 -30.29
CA VAL A 187 3.25 21.48 -28.92
C VAL A 187 2.03 21.27 -28.06
N SER A 188 1.24 20.25 -28.40
CA SER A 188 0.37 19.67 -27.40
C SER A 188 1.27 19.17 -26.27
N PRO A 189 0.92 19.40 -24.99
CA PRO A 189 1.54 18.71 -23.87
C PRO A 189 1.60 17.18 -24.07
N LEU A 190 0.73 16.64 -24.93
CA LEU A 190 0.68 15.23 -25.33
C LEU A 190 1.86 14.78 -26.20
N ALA A 191 2.47 15.68 -26.97
CA ALA A 191 3.58 15.36 -27.86
C ALA A 191 4.91 15.14 -27.11
N PHE A 192 4.96 15.37 -25.79
CA PHE A 192 6.13 15.06 -24.94
C PHE A 192 6.18 13.60 -24.47
N LYS A 193 5.23 12.74 -24.88
CA LYS A 193 5.29 11.30 -24.61
C LYS A 193 6.37 10.65 -25.49
N GLU A 194 7.60 10.73 -25.00
CA GLU A 194 8.84 10.10 -25.47
C GLU A 194 9.02 10.01 -27.00
N VAL A 195 9.76 10.99 -27.53
CA VAL A 195 10.50 10.90 -28.80
C VAL A 195 11.40 9.64 -28.75
N GLY A 196 10.88 8.49 -29.17
CA GLY A 196 11.62 7.22 -29.11
C GLY A 196 10.78 5.95 -29.15
N GLN A 197 9.48 6.00 -28.80
CA GLN A 197 8.60 4.83 -28.94
C GLN A 197 7.93 4.83 -30.32
N PRO A 198 7.92 3.70 -31.06
CA PRO A 198 7.25 3.62 -32.35
C PRO A 198 5.76 3.96 -32.17
N ILE A 199 5.22 4.78 -33.08
CA ILE A 199 3.85 5.36 -33.08
C ILE A 199 2.75 4.28 -33.26
N SER A 200 3.03 3.01 -32.97
CA SER A 200 2.25 1.89 -33.48
C SER A 200 0.96 1.55 -32.70
N GLN A 201 0.43 2.39 -31.80
CA GLN A 201 -0.78 1.98 -31.06
C GLN A 201 -1.72 3.05 -30.48
N ASN A 202 -1.48 4.36 -30.66
CA ASN A 202 -2.27 5.38 -29.95
C ASN A 202 -2.81 6.50 -30.86
N ASP A 203 -3.36 6.12 -32.02
CA ASP A 203 -4.02 7.05 -32.97
C ASP A 203 -5.14 7.88 -32.32
N LEU A 204 -5.78 7.35 -31.26
CA LEU A 204 -6.79 8.06 -30.48
C LEU A 204 -6.28 9.40 -29.92
N PHE A 205 -5.04 9.46 -29.44
CA PHE A 205 -4.53 10.69 -28.82
C PHE A 205 -4.30 11.77 -29.87
N LEU A 206 -3.78 11.38 -31.04
CA LEU A 206 -3.58 12.30 -32.15
C LEU A 206 -4.92 12.87 -32.63
N ASP A 207 -5.93 12.00 -32.75
CA ASP A 207 -7.29 12.39 -33.12
C ASP A 207 -7.92 13.38 -32.12
N VAL A 208 -7.82 13.05 -30.83
CA VAL A 208 -8.40 13.90 -29.77
C VAL A 208 -7.68 15.25 -29.73
N ASP A 209 -6.35 15.26 -29.89
CA ASP A 209 -5.55 16.48 -29.94
C ASP A 209 -5.89 17.34 -31.17
N GLU A 210 -5.98 16.73 -32.35
CA GLU A 210 -6.34 17.44 -33.59
C GLU A 210 -7.77 18.00 -33.54
N ALA A 211 -8.72 17.27 -32.95
CA ALA A 211 -10.07 17.75 -32.71
C ALA A 211 -10.08 18.95 -31.75
N MET A 212 -9.39 18.86 -30.61
CA MET A 212 -9.28 19.97 -29.65
C MET A 212 -8.62 21.21 -30.27
N ALA A 213 -7.53 21.00 -31.03
CA ALA A 213 -6.82 22.06 -31.74
C ALA A 213 -7.69 22.70 -32.81
N SER A 214 -8.43 21.91 -33.60
CA SER A 214 -9.34 22.40 -34.64
C SER A 214 -10.50 23.21 -34.05
N ALA A 215 -11.11 22.74 -32.96
CA ALA A 215 -12.17 23.45 -32.26
C ALA A 215 -11.67 24.78 -31.67
N SER A 216 -10.46 24.77 -31.12
CA SER A 216 -9.80 25.97 -30.58
C SER A 216 -9.39 26.96 -31.66
N ALA A 217 -8.94 26.47 -32.83
CA ALA A 217 -8.62 27.29 -33.99
C ALA A 217 -9.86 27.99 -34.54
N ASP A 218 -11.01 27.32 -34.58
CA ASP A 218 -12.29 27.94 -34.95
C ASP A 218 -12.66 29.08 -33.99
N LEU A 219 -12.46 28.87 -32.68
CA LEU A 219 -12.69 29.90 -31.66
C LEU A 219 -11.76 31.10 -31.83
N VAL A 220 -10.44 30.88 -31.90
CA VAL A 220 -9.45 31.97 -32.11
C VAL A 220 -9.71 32.70 -33.43
N GLY A 221 -10.05 31.96 -34.49
CA GLY A 221 -10.38 32.52 -35.80
C GLY A 221 -11.60 33.44 -35.74
N GLN A 222 -12.65 33.07 -35.00
CA GLN A 222 -13.82 33.94 -34.83
C GLN A 222 -13.52 35.23 -34.06
N VAL A 223 -12.76 35.15 -32.97
CA VAL A 223 -12.37 36.37 -32.22
C VAL A 223 -11.48 37.28 -33.08
N THR A 224 -10.54 36.69 -33.83
CA THR A 224 -9.67 37.43 -34.74
C THR A 224 -10.45 38.08 -35.90
N ASN A 225 -11.39 37.34 -36.51
CA ASN A 225 -12.22 37.89 -37.59
C ASN A 225 -13.11 39.04 -37.09
N ALA A 226 -13.64 38.94 -35.88
CA ALA A 226 -14.44 40.02 -35.32
C ALA A 226 -13.63 41.30 -35.07
N LEU A 227 -12.34 41.18 -34.73
CA LEU A 227 -11.43 42.31 -34.65
C LEU A 227 -11.25 43.00 -36.02
N LEU A 228 -11.25 42.24 -37.11
CA LEU A 228 -11.06 42.74 -38.47
C LEU A 228 -12.33 43.35 -39.09
N VAL A 229 -13.51 42.85 -38.73
CA VAL A 229 -14.79 43.27 -39.36
C VAL A 229 -15.34 44.58 -38.78
N ILE A 230 -14.93 45.00 -37.58
CA ILE A 230 -15.42 46.24 -36.95
C ILE A 230 -14.53 47.42 -37.39
N PRO A 231 -14.96 48.28 -38.33
CA PRO A 231 -14.07 49.23 -39.02
C PRO A 231 -13.60 50.39 -38.14
N ASN A 232 -14.05 50.50 -36.89
CA ASN A 232 -13.80 51.60 -35.96
C ASN A 232 -13.40 51.10 -34.55
N SER A 233 -12.30 50.34 -34.46
CA SER A 233 -11.39 50.19 -33.30
C SER A 233 -11.91 49.72 -31.93
N SER A 234 -13.10 49.16 -31.79
CA SER A 234 -13.56 48.55 -30.52
C SER A 234 -14.04 47.10 -30.69
N GLY A 235 -13.27 46.29 -31.42
CA GLY A 235 -13.52 44.85 -31.49
C GLY A 235 -13.10 44.14 -30.21
N PRO A 236 -13.72 42.99 -29.86
CA PRO A 236 -13.32 42.22 -28.70
C PRO A 236 -11.92 41.65 -28.86
N LEU A 237 -11.01 42.04 -27.97
CA LEU A 237 -9.66 41.52 -27.86
C LEU A 237 -9.62 40.20 -27.09
N LEU A 238 -10.43 40.11 -26.03
CA LEU A 238 -10.52 38.96 -25.15
C LEU A 238 -11.99 38.58 -24.97
N VAL A 239 -12.30 37.32 -25.25
CA VAL A 239 -13.61 36.72 -24.99
C VAL A 239 -13.44 35.67 -23.90
N SER A 240 -14.16 35.83 -22.79
CA SER A 240 -14.20 34.81 -21.73
C SER A 240 -15.63 34.31 -21.54
N GLY A 241 -15.80 33.00 -21.64
CA GLY A 241 -17.05 32.30 -21.42
C GLY A 241 -16.91 31.30 -20.29
N GLU A 242 -17.93 31.20 -19.46
CA GLU A 242 -18.07 30.15 -18.46
C GLU A 242 -19.16 29.20 -18.86
N ALA A 243 -18.92 27.92 -18.61
CA ALA A 243 -19.85 26.84 -18.85
C ALA A 243 -20.08 26.06 -17.56
N LEU A 244 -21.36 25.89 -17.25
CA LEU A 244 -21.82 24.90 -16.30
C LEU A 244 -22.41 23.76 -17.13
N PRO A 245 -21.71 22.62 -17.28
CA PRO A 245 -22.22 21.45 -18.01
C PRO A 245 -23.50 20.89 -17.38
N ILE A 246 -23.74 21.24 -16.11
CA ILE A 246 -24.86 20.82 -15.29
C ILE A 246 -25.78 22.04 -15.16
N GLY A 247 -26.64 22.27 -16.15
CA GLY A 247 -27.45 23.48 -16.24
C GLY A 247 -28.33 23.69 -15.00
N GLY A 248 -27.89 24.49 -14.02
CA GLY A 248 -28.68 24.97 -12.87
C GLY A 248 -29.26 23.93 -11.90
N TYR A 249 -29.21 22.65 -12.24
CA TYR A 249 -29.66 21.54 -11.39
C TYR A 249 -28.52 21.06 -10.50
N PRO A 250 -28.80 20.45 -9.33
CA PRO A 250 -27.74 20.15 -8.40
C PRO A 250 -26.81 19.06 -8.99
N PRO A 251 -25.53 19.04 -8.61
CA PRO A 251 -24.43 18.34 -9.30
C PRO A 251 -24.56 16.81 -9.44
N TRP A 252 -25.65 16.22 -8.93
CA TRP A 252 -25.96 14.80 -8.93
C TRP A 252 -26.97 14.35 -10.01
N TRP A 253 -27.36 15.21 -10.96
CA TRP A 253 -28.47 14.89 -11.89
C TRP A 253 -28.16 13.80 -12.94
N CYS A 254 -26.91 13.39 -13.03
CA CYS A 254 -26.50 12.16 -13.67
C CYS A 254 -25.42 11.52 -12.78
N THR A 255 -25.80 10.91 -11.65
CA THR A 255 -24.80 10.22 -10.82
C THR A 255 -24.11 9.16 -11.66
N PRO A 256 -22.78 8.99 -11.55
CA PRO A 256 -22.09 8.05 -12.41
C PRO A 256 -22.52 6.59 -12.27
N SER A 257 -23.08 6.23 -11.13
CA SER A 257 -23.84 4.99 -10.91
C SER A 257 -25.02 4.77 -11.87
N LEU A 258 -25.61 5.83 -12.44
CA LEU A 258 -26.69 5.76 -13.43
C LEU A 258 -26.17 5.63 -14.88
N PHE A 259 -24.88 5.90 -15.15
CA PHE A 259 -24.29 5.74 -16.49
C PHE A 259 -24.15 4.27 -16.92
N LYS A 260 -24.14 3.31 -15.98
CA LYS A 260 -24.20 1.88 -16.31
C LYS A 260 -25.56 1.44 -16.86
N THR A 261 -26.58 2.30 -16.78
CA THR A 261 -27.92 2.04 -17.31
C THR A 261 -28.25 3.05 -18.41
N ASN A 262 -29.05 2.62 -19.40
CA ASN A 262 -29.51 3.37 -20.57
C ASN A 262 -30.44 4.56 -20.21
N SER A 263 -30.06 5.34 -19.20
CA SER A 263 -30.80 6.48 -18.71
C SER A 263 -30.71 7.61 -19.74
N THR A 264 -31.85 8.26 -19.98
CA THR A 264 -31.98 9.37 -20.94
C THR A 264 -30.98 10.51 -20.70
N CYS A 265 -30.49 10.63 -19.46
CA CYS A 265 -29.51 11.63 -19.07
C CYS A 265 -28.09 11.33 -19.58
N GLY A 266 -27.70 10.06 -19.78
CA GLY A 266 -26.40 9.70 -20.37
C GLY A 266 -26.33 9.90 -21.89
N ILE A 267 -27.48 10.01 -22.56
CA ILE A 267 -27.59 10.19 -24.02
C ILE A 267 -27.74 11.66 -24.39
N ALA A 268 -28.34 12.48 -23.51
CA ALA A 268 -28.53 13.90 -23.79
C ALA A 268 -27.20 14.65 -23.82
N VAL A 269 -26.95 15.47 -24.84
CA VAL A 269 -25.80 16.38 -24.87
C VAL A 269 -25.88 17.32 -23.67
N PRO A 270 -24.83 17.43 -22.83
CA PRO A 270 -24.87 18.28 -21.65
C PRO A 270 -25.11 19.73 -22.09
N PRO A 271 -26.20 20.37 -21.62
CA PRO A 271 -26.49 21.73 -22.00
C PRO A 271 -25.44 22.65 -21.39
N ILE A 272 -24.60 23.23 -22.24
CA ILE A 272 -23.62 24.22 -21.82
C ILE A 272 -24.30 25.59 -21.75
N SER A 273 -24.58 26.04 -20.53
CA SER A 273 -25.01 27.43 -20.31
C SER A 273 -23.78 28.33 -20.36
N LEU A 274 -23.66 29.11 -21.44
CA LEU A 274 -22.58 30.08 -21.59
C LEU A 274 -22.95 31.41 -20.94
N SER A 275 -22.14 31.83 -19.98
CA SER A 275 -22.16 33.20 -19.46
C SER A 275 -20.91 33.94 -19.93
N LEU A 276 -21.08 35.07 -20.61
CA LEU A 276 -19.95 35.95 -20.91
C LEU A 276 -19.52 36.63 -19.62
N ARG A 277 -18.25 36.49 -19.23
CA ARG A 277 -17.73 37.30 -18.12
C ARG A 277 -17.31 38.68 -18.58
N ASN A 278 -16.45 38.74 -19.58
CA ASN A 278 -15.85 39.98 -20.01
C ASN A 278 -15.63 39.99 -21.52
N LEU A 279 -15.93 41.15 -22.13
CA LEU A 279 -15.53 41.52 -23.48
C LEU A 279 -14.64 42.76 -23.35
N TYR A 280 -13.36 42.66 -23.63
CA TYR A 280 -12.47 43.82 -23.60
C TYR A 280 -12.19 44.32 -25.00
N ASP A 281 -12.16 45.64 -25.23
CA ASP A 281 -11.64 46.18 -26.49
C ASP A 281 -10.11 46.17 -26.53
N ALA A 282 -9.55 46.63 -27.65
CA ALA A 282 -8.12 46.82 -27.82
C ALA A 282 -7.48 47.79 -26.80
N THR A 283 -8.28 48.61 -26.10
CA THR A 283 -7.82 49.53 -25.05
C THR A 283 -7.91 48.92 -23.64
N GLY A 284 -8.43 47.70 -23.51
CA GLY A 284 -8.64 47.03 -22.22
C GLY A 284 -9.88 47.50 -21.48
N ILE A 285 -10.78 48.26 -22.14
CA ILE A 285 -12.03 48.71 -21.56
C ILE A 285 -13.10 47.63 -21.82
N PRO A 286 -13.89 47.23 -20.81
CA PRO A 286 -14.98 46.29 -21.01
C PRO A 286 -16.06 46.92 -21.91
N ILE A 287 -16.32 46.33 -23.09
CA ILE A 287 -17.20 46.89 -24.13
C ILE A 287 -18.68 46.60 -23.85
N LEU A 288 -18.99 45.41 -23.32
CA LEU A 288 -20.36 44.95 -23.09
C LEU A 288 -20.49 44.36 -21.69
N ASN A 289 -21.38 44.94 -20.89
CA ASN A 289 -21.93 44.34 -19.66
C ASN A 289 -23.23 43.59 -19.98
N THR A 290 -23.29 42.95 -21.17
CA THR A 290 -24.48 42.22 -21.62
C THR A 290 -24.32 40.75 -21.30
N THR A 291 -25.37 40.15 -20.75
CA THR A 291 -25.42 38.72 -20.44
C THR A 291 -25.55 37.83 -21.67
N THR A 292 -25.90 38.38 -22.85
CA THR A 292 -26.14 37.59 -24.07
C THR A 292 -24.99 37.70 -25.06
N LEU A 293 -24.32 36.56 -25.24
CA LEU A 293 -23.22 36.35 -26.19
C LEU A 293 -23.76 36.41 -27.64
N PRO A 294 -23.11 37.11 -28.59
CA PRO A 294 -23.50 37.04 -29.99
C PRO A 294 -23.47 35.59 -30.50
N THR A 295 -24.46 35.21 -31.31
CA THR A 295 -24.73 33.81 -31.68
C THR A 295 -23.55 33.09 -32.34
N ASN A 296 -22.70 33.83 -33.07
CA ASN A 296 -21.51 33.30 -33.72
C ASN A 296 -20.43 32.81 -32.73
N TYR A 297 -20.19 33.53 -31.63
CA TYR A 297 -19.24 33.08 -30.61
C TYR A 297 -19.78 31.92 -29.79
N ASN A 298 -21.11 31.89 -29.59
CA ASN A 298 -21.76 30.85 -28.80
C ASN A 298 -21.48 29.49 -29.44
N ILE A 299 -21.63 29.41 -30.75
CA ILE A 299 -21.34 28.20 -31.53
C ILE A 299 -19.88 27.74 -31.37
N THR A 300 -18.89 28.62 -31.56
CA THR A 300 -17.48 28.22 -31.47
C THR A 300 -17.03 27.89 -30.05
N ILE A 301 -17.48 28.66 -29.06
CA ILE A 301 -17.17 28.37 -27.65
C ILE A 301 -17.82 27.04 -27.24
N ASN A 302 -19.09 26.83 -27.61
CA ASN A 302 -19.79 25.58 -27.32
C ASN A 302 -19.11 24.39 -28.00
N ASN A 303 -18.76 24.47 -29.29
CA ASN A 303 -18.04 23.41 -29.99
C ASN A 303 -16.69 23.10 -29.31
N ALA A 304 -15.91 24.12 -28.94
CA ALA A 304 -14.63 23.94 -28.25
C ALA A 304 -14.78 23.30 -26.86
N MET A 305 -15.74 23.77 -26.06
CA MET A 305 -16.01 23.22 -24.74
C MET A 305 -16.56 21.79 -24.81
N GLN A 306 -17.49 21.49 -25.72
CA GLN A 306 -17.99 20.11 -25.93
C GLN A 306 -16.86 19.17 -26.34
N THR A 307 -15.94 19.62 -27.20
CA THR A 307 -14.78 18.83 -27.63
C THR A 307 -13.85 18.51 -26.47
N ILE A 308 -13.52 19.51 -25.65
CA ILE A 308 -12.64 19.31 -24.49
C ILE A 308 -13.35 18.50 -23.39
N LEU A 309 -14.65 18.71 -23.18
CA LEU A 309 -15.45 17.91 -22.26
C LEU A 309 -15.45 16.43 -22.68
N ALA A 310 -15.65 16.15 -23.97
CA ALA A 310 -15.58 14.81 -24.54
C ALA A 310 -14.19 14.19 -24.35
N ALA A 311 -13.12 14.97 -24.55
CA ALA A 311 -11.74 14.52 -24.34
C ALA A 311 -11.43 14.21 -22.87
N ILE A 312 -11.82 15.10 -21.94
CA ILE A 312 -11.64 14.90 -20.49
C ILE A 312 -12.36 13.63 -20.04
N ARG A 313 -13.57 13.41 -20.54
CA ARG A 313 -14.36 12.21 -20.23
C ARG A 313 -13.69 10.93 -20.73
N ILE A 314 -13.07 10.93 -21.91
CA ILE A 314 -12.24 9.80 -22.39
C ILE A 314 -11.05 9.58 -21.44
N ASP A 315 -10.40 10.66 -21.02
CA ASP A 315 -9.20 10.59 -20.17
C ASP A 315 -9.49 10.13 -18.74
N LEU A 316 -10.69 10.41 -18.24
CA LEU A 316 -11.21 9.92 -16.97
C LEU A 316 -11.85 8.53 -17.08
N GLY A 317 -11.86 7.91 -18.27
CA GLY A 317 -12.47 6.60 -18.50
C GLY A 317 -14.01 6.61 -18.39
N ASN A 318 -14.64 7.78 -18.47
CA ASN A 318 -16.08 7.95 -18.45
C ASN A 318 -16.61 8.13 -19.89
N ILE A 319 -16.70 7.05 -20.65
CA ILE A 319 -17.28 7.12 -22.01
C ILE A 319 -18.79 7.21 -21.90
N LEU A 320 -19.33 8.34 -22.33
CA LEU A 320 -20.77 8.50 -22.51
C LEU A 320 -21.20 8.17 -23.94
N PRO A 321 -22.41 7.63 -24.15
CA PRO A 321 -22.98 7.37 -25.47
C PRO A 321 -23.04 8.60 -26.41
N ASN A 322 -23.09 9.80 -25.83
CA ASN A 322 -23.10 11.07 -26.58
C ASN A 322 -21.69 11.64 -26.85
N ASN A 323 -20.62 10.93 -26.49
CA ASN A 323 -19.27 11.37 -26.74
C ASN A 323 -18.94 11.22 -28.24
N PHE A 324 -19.05 12.32 -28.99
CA PHE A 324 -18.87 12.31 -30.44
C PHE A 324 -17.45 11.92 -30.90
N LEU A 325 -16.44 12.00 -30.03
CA LEU A 325 -15.06 11.56 -30.37
C LEU A 325 -14.96 10.03 -30.42
N VAL A 326 -15.76 9.34 -29.60
CA VAL A 326 -15.87 7.88 -29.55
C VAL A 326 -16.98 7.38 -30.48
N HIS A 327 -18.16 7.96 -30.38
CA HIS A 327 -19.36 7.63 -31.16
C HIS A 327 -19.53 8.61 -32.33
N ARG A 328 -18.81 8.35 -33.42
CA ARG A 328 -18.77 9.23 -34.59
C ARG A 328 -19.96 9.07 -35.55
N THR A 329 -21.16 8.80 -35.04
CA THR A 329 -22.36 8.72 -35.89
C THR A 329 -22.82 10.13 -36.28
N PRO A 330 -23.37 10.33 -37.49
CA PRO A 330 -23.86 11.65 -37.92
C PRO A 330 -24.87 12.27 -36.94
N ASP A 331 -25.68 11.43 -36.29
CA ASP A 331 -26.67 11.87 -35.30
C ASP A 331 -26.02 12.41 -34.02
N VAL A 332 -24.99 11.75 -33.49
CA VAL A 332 -24.26 12.20 -32.29
C VAL A 332 -23.44 13.44 -32.60
N ILE A 333 -22.77 13.48 -33.75
CA ILE A 333 -21.99 14.64 -34.19
C ILE A 333 -22.91 15.84 -34.41
N GLY A 334 -24.00 15.67 -35.17
CA GLY A 334 -24.93 16.75 -35.51
C GLY A 334 -25.72 17.30 -34.31
N SER A 335 -25.90 16.49 -33.26
CA SER A 335 -26.53 16.94 -32.00
C SER A 335 -25.54 17.59 -31.04
N THR A 336 -24.25 17.26 -31.10
CA THR A 336 -23.23 17.77 -30.17
C THR A 336 -22.46 18.97 -30.71
N ILE A 337 -22.07 18.92 -31.99
CA ILE A 337 -21.24 19.92 -32.66
C ILE A 337 -22.05 20.62 -33.75
N SER A 338 -22.07 21.95 -33.69
CA SER A 338 -22.73 22.75 -34.71
C SER A 338 -21.88 22.83 -35.99
N PRO A 339 -22.44 22.50 -37.17
CA PRO A 339 -21.68 22.36 -38.42
C PRO A 339 -21.32 23.69 -39.09
N THR A 340 -22.06 24.76 -38.79
CA THR A 340 -21.93 26.06 -39.47
C THR A 340 -21.72 27.16 -38.45
N ILE A 341 -20.79 28.07 -38.74
CA ILE A 341 -20.66 29.33 -37.99
C ILE A 341 -21.27 30.44 -38.83
N PRO A 342 -22.30 31.15 -38.34
CA PRO A 342 -22.86 32.29 -39.03
C PRO A 342 -21.83 33.43 -39.03
N ILE A 343 -21.25 33.72 -40.19
CA ILE A 343 -20.43 34.92 -40.41
C ILE A 343 -21.30 35.93 -41.14
N GLN A 344 -21.49 37.11 -40.55
CA GLN A 344 -22.24 38.18 -41.20
C GLN A 344 -21.55 38.58 -42.51
N GLY A 345 -22.26 38.46 -43.64
CA GLY A 345 -21.80 38.96 -44.94
C GLY A 345 -20.94 38.01 -45.78
N PHE A 346 -20.65 36.79 -45.31
CA PHE A 346 -19.89 35.78 -46.05
C PHE A 346 -20.64 34.45 -46.13
N GLN A 347 -20.34 33.61 -47.13
CA GLN A 347 -20.82 32.22 -47.11
C GLN A 347 -20.38 31.57 -45.80
N THR A 348 -21.32 30.97 -45.05
CA THR A 348 -21.05 30.36 -43.75
C THR A 348 -20.03 29.23 -43.93
N PRO A 349 -18.76 29.41 -43.52
CA PRO A 349 -17.81 28.33 -43.62
C PRO A 349 -18.26 27.22 -42.66
N GLN A 350 -18.10 25.97 -43.11
CA GLN A 350 -18.16 24.85 -42.19
C GLN A 350 -17.05 25.01 -41.15
N THR A 351 -17.32 24.61 -39.91
CA THR A 351 -16.31 24.68 -38.85
C THR A 351 -15.16 23.74 -39.20
N ARG A 352 -13.90 24.12 -38.91
CA ARG A 352 -12.75 23.23 -39.17
C ARG A 352 -12.95 21.91 -38.43
N LEU A 353 -13.44 21.98 -37.19
CA LEU A 353 -13.79 20.81 -36.40
C LEU A 353 -14.80 19.90 -37.12
N TYR A 354 -15.91 20.46 -37.61
CA TYR A 354 -16.94 19.66 -38.29
C TYR A 354 -16.40 19.10 -39.60
N THR A 355 -15.63 19.86 -40.38
CA THR A 355 -14.99 19.33 -41.59
C THR A 355 -14.01 18.22 -41.29
N LEU A 356 -13.22 18.34 -40.23
CA LEU A 356 -12.28 17.30 -39.80
C LEU A 356 -13.04 16.01 -39.47
N ILE A 357 -14.08 16.12 -38.64
CA ILE A 357 -14.84 14.95 -38.20
C ILE A 357 -15.68 14.36 -39.35
N ALA A 358 -16.30 15.19 -40.19
CA ALA A 358 -17.23 14.75 -41.24
C ALA A 358 -16.54 14.30 -42.54
N ASN A 359 -15.44 14.93 -42.94
CA ASN A 359 -14.73 14.61 -44.20
C ASN A 359 -13.57 13.63 -44.01
N SER A 360 -13.16 13.34 -42.78
CA SER A 360 -12.04 12.43 -42.58
C SER A 360 -12.42 11.04 -43.10
N THR A 361 -11.78 10.64 -44.21
CA THR A 361 -11.78 9.27 -44.73
C THR A 361 -11.26 8.26 -43.69
N TRP A 362 -10.68 8.76 -42.60
CA TRP A 362 -10.48 8.06 -41.31
C TRP A 362 -11.68 7.22 -40.87
N LEU A 363 -12.91 7.72 -41.03
CA LEU A 363 -14.13 7.01 -40.62
C LEU A 363 -14.32 5.65 -41.30
N ASN A 364 -13.71 5.45 -42.47
CA ASN A 364 -13.89 4.27 -43.30
C ASN A 364 -12.58 3.52 -43.59
N GLY A 365 -11.42 4.02 -43.15
CA GLY A 365 -10.11 3.64 -43.71
C GLY A 365 -9.16 2.87 -42.78
N HIS A 366 -9.45 2.76 -41.48
CA HIS A 366 -8.67 1.91 -40.57
C HIS A 366 -9.55 0.79 -40.04
N GLU A 367 -9.49 -0.36 -40.71
CA GLU A 367 -10.07 -1.64 -40.26
C GLU A 367 -9.57 -2.08 -38.85
N GLY A 368 -8.62 -1.34 -38.25
CA GLY A 368 -8.12 -1.53 -36.87
C GLY A 368 -8.61 -0.51 -35.82
N LEU A 369 -9.20 0.62 -36.22
CA LEU A 369 -9.86 1.60 -35.32
C LEU A 369 -11.39 1.52 -35.39
N GLY A 370 -11.91 0.44 -35.98
CA GLY A 370 -13.33 0.16 -36.06
C GLY A 370 -13.94 0.28 -34.68
N THR A 371 -14.74 1.34 -34.49
CA THR A 371 -15.45 1.68 -33.25
C THR A 371 -14.60 1.42 -32.03
N LEU A 372 -13.89 2.43 -31.50
CA LEU A 372 -13.33 2.39 -30.13
C LEU A 372 -14.30 1.62 -29.26
N ASN A 373 -13.98 0.36 -28.97
CA ASN A 373 -14.94 -0.49 -28.30
C ASN A 373 -15.07 0.20 -26.94
N PRO A 374 -16.25 0.63 -26.49
CA PRO A 374 -16.37 1.23 -25.17
C PRO A 374 -15.78 0.33 -24.08
N ASP A 375 -15.74 -0.99 -24.32
CA ASP A 375 -15.09 -1.97 -23.46
C ASP A 375 -13.54 -1.96 -23.51
N SER A 376 -12.94 -1.31 -24.51
CA SER A 376 -11.48 -1.21 -24.68
C SER A 376 -10.84 -0.03 -23.94
N VAL A 377 -11.64 0.95 -23.51
CA VAL A 377 -11.10 2.04 -22.68
C VAL A 377 -10.92 1.50 -21.28
N SER A 378 -9.65 1.32 -20.92
CA SER A 378 -9.29 0.88 -19.59
C SER A 378 -9.78 1.91 -18.56
N PRO A 379 -10.23 1.46 -17.37
CA PRO A 379 -10.55 2.35 -16.27
C PRO A 379 -9.41 3.34 -16.02
N SER A 380 -9.75 4.62 -15.84
CA SER A 380 -8.74 5.65 -15.64
C SER A 380 -8.12 5.51 -14.26
N GLN A 381 -6.78 5.46 -14.22
CA GLN A 381 -6.00 5.43 -12.99
C GLN A 381 -4.96 6.54 -13.05
N ILE A 382 -4.63 7.12 -11.90
CA ILE A 382 -3.52 8.06 -11.83
C ILE A 382 -2.20 7.29 -12.03
N THR A 383 -1.42 7.71 -13.02
CA THR A 383 -0.09 7.15 -13.33
C THR A 383 0.92 7.69 -12.33
N LEU A 384 1.42 6.83 -11.45
CA LEU A 384 2.38 7.15 -10.40
C LEU A 384 3.39 6.02 -10.26
N GLU A 385 4.55 6.33 -9.70
CA GLU A 385 5.50 5.32 -9.22
C GLU A 385 5.31 5.09 -7.72
N TYR A 386 4.77 3.93 -7.35
CA TYR A 386 4.63 3.51 -5.96
C TYR A 386 5.92 2.88 -5.45
N GLN A 387 6.25 3.14 -4.19
CA GLN A 387 7.36 2.47 -3.51
C GLN A 387 6.86 1.13 -2.95
N CYS A 388 7.27 0.03 -3.56
CA CYS A 388 6.81 -1.31 -3.23
C CYS A 388 7.92 -2.10 -2.55
N ARG A 389 7.58 -2.83 -1.49
CA ARG A 389 8.53 -3.73 -0.80
C ARG A 389 8.45 -5.11 -1.41
N LEU A 390 9.24 -5.31 -2.44
CA LEU A 390 9.27 -6.52 -3.25
C LEU A 390 10.33 -7.50 -2.73
N LYS A 391 10.03 -8.80 -2.77
CA LYS A 391 11.04 -9.81 -2.45
C LYS A 391 11.90 -10.06 -3.68
N GLN A 392 13.19 -9.78 -3.57
CA GLN A 392 14.18 -10.09 -4.59
C GLN A 392 15.13 -11.18 -4.08
N ARG A 393 15.64 -12.01 -4.99
CA ARG A 393 16.62 -13.04 -4.63
C ARG A 393 17.94 -12.35 -4.27
N LYS A 394 18.50 -12.69 -3.12
CA LYS A 394 19.82 -12.21 -2.69
C LYS A 394 20.91 -12.55 -3.70
N SER A 395 22.01 -11.80 -3.67
CA SER A 395 23.21 -12.13 -4.45
C SER A 395 23.66 -13.57 -4.17
N ALA A 396 24.22 -14.28 -5.16
CA ALA A 396 24.56 -15.70 -5.01
C ALA A 396 25.46 -16.00 -3.80
N GLY A 397 26.39 -15.08 -3.47
CA GLY A 397 27.28 -15.22 -2.31
C GLY A 397 26.55 -15.07 -0.98
N THR A 398 25.78 -14.01 -0.79
CA THR A 398 25.00 -13.80 0.45
C THR A 398 23.93 -14.87 0.63
N LEU A 399 23.29 -15.26 -0.48
CA LEU A 399 22.33 -16.36 -0.51
C LEU A 399 22.94 -17.68 -0.02
N PHE A 400 24.11 -18.06 -0.54
CA PHE A 400 24.76 -19.30 -0.15
C PHE A 400 25.11 -19.31 1.34
N VAL A 401 25.68 -18.21 1.84
CA VAL A 401 26.07 -18.07 3.25
C VAL A 401 24.85 -18.13 4.16
N ASP A 402 23.82 -17.35 3.87
CA ASP A 402 22.61 -17.26 4.71
C ASP A 402 21.86 -18.60 4.78
N VAL A 403 21.68 -19.26 3.63
CA VAL A 403 21.01 -20.57 3.57
C VAL A 403 21.83 -21.64 4.28
N THR A 404 23.16 -21.62 4.14
CA THR A 404 24.05 -22.57 4.83
C THR A 404 24.01 -22.37 6.34
N VAL A 405 24.11 -21.12 6.81
CA VAL A 405 24.06 -20.78 8.25
C VAL A 405 22.71 -21.15 8.84
N ALA A 406 21.60 -20.82 8.16
CA ALA A 406 20.25 -21.17 8.61
C ALA A 406 20.06 -22.69 8.68
N THR A 407 20.48 -23.41 7.64
CA THR A 407 20.36 -24.88 7.57
C THR A 407 21.19 -25.57 8.64
N LEU A 408 22.45 -25.17 8.85
CA LEU A 408 23.30 -25.74 9.89
C LEU A 408 22.76 -25.42 11.30
N THR A 409 22.21 -24.23 11.52
CA THR A 409 21.69 -23.82 12.83
C THR A 409 20.41 -24.58 13.18
N LEU A 410 19.44 -24.65 12.26
CA LEU A 410 18.20 -25.40 12.45
C LEU A 410 18.45 -26.91 12.53
N PHE A 411 19.40 -27.42 11.74
CA PHE A 411 19.79 -28.83 11.83
C PHE A 411 20.42 -29.15 13.18
N LYS A 412 21.36 -28.32 13.67
CA LYS A 412 21.98 -28.52 14.99
C LYS A 412 20.97 -28.44 16.13
N SER A 413 20.05 -27.47 16.10
CA SER A 413 19.01 -27.34 17.14
C SER A 413 18.02 -28.50 17.07
N GLY A 414 17.53 -28.86 15.88
CA GLY A 414 16.64 -30.00 15.66
C GLY A 414 17.28 -31.32 16.05
N TRP A 415 18.55 -31.54 15.72
CA TRP A 415 19.30 -32.74 16.10
C TRP A 415 19.52 -32.84 17.61
N GLY A 416 19.90 -31.73 18.25
CA GLY A 416 20.04 -31.68 19.71
C GLY A 416 18.72 -31.99 20.42
N PHE A 417 17.61 -31.45 19.92
CA PHE A 417 16.27 -31.75 20.42
C PHE A 417 15.87 -33.21 20.21
N ALA A 418 16.16 -33.78 19.04
CA ALA A 418 15.90 -35.19 18.75
C ALA A 418 16.72 -36.11 19.67
N LEU A 419 18.00 -35.82 19.90
CA LEU A 419 18.84 -36.56 20.84
C LEU A 419 18.30 -36.46 22.27
N TRP A 420 17.87 -35.28 22.70
CA TRP A 420 17.25 -35.08 24.00
C TRP A 420 15.95 -35.91 24.15
N LEU A 421 15.09 -35.92 23.14
CA LEU A 421 13.89 -36.78 23.12
C LEU A 421 14.24 -38.27 23.15
N LEU A 422 15.23 -38.71 22.38
CA LEU A 422 15.68 -40.10 22.39
C LEU A 422 16.22 -40.52 23.78
N ILE A 423 16.92 -39.61 24.47
CA ILE A 423 17.37 -39.81 25.85
C ILE A 423 16.16 -39.94 26.78
N LEU A 424 15.17 -39.05 26.67
CA LEU A 424 13.95 -39.13 27.49
C LEU A 424 13.17 -40.43 27.25
N VAL A 425 12.95 -40.81 26.00
CA VAL A 425 12.27 -42.07 25.65
C VAL A 425 13.04 -43.27 26.18
N LYS A 426 14.37 -43.29 26.08
CA LYS A 426 15.19 -44.35 26.69
C LYS A 426 15.11 -44.36 28.23
N LEU A 427 15.04 -43.18 28.85
CA LEU A 427 14.87 -43.05 30.31
C LEU A 427 13.48 -43.47 30.78
N TRP A 428 12.46 -43.37 29.92
CA TRP A 428 11.08 -43.78 30.20
C TRP A 428 10.87 -45.28 29.97
N ASN A 429 11.46 -45.86 28.92
CA ASN A 429 11.29 -47.28 28.58
C ASN A 429 12.14 -48.25 29.43
N LYS A 430 12.98 -47.76 30.34
CA LYS A 430 13.79 -48.60 31.25
C LYS A 430 13.65 -48.16 32.71
N PRO A 431 12.45 -48.22 33.32
CA PRO A 431 12.29 -47.90 34.74
C PRO A 431 13.05 -48.91 35.63
N GLU A 432 13.19 -50.17 35.19
CA GLU A 432 13.77 -51.26 35.99
C GLU A 432 15.30 -51.24 36.12
N LYS A 433 16.02 -50.43 35.32
CA LYS A 433 17.49 -50.30 35.39
C LYS A 433 17.96 -49.07 36.18
N LYS A 434 17.05 -48.37 36.87
CA LYS A 434 17.37 -47.23 37.73
C LYS A 434 17.59 -47.61 39.20
N LEU A 435 17.36 -48.87 39.59
CA LEU A 435 17.96 -49.37 40.82
C LEU A 435 19.44 -49.57 40.52
N CYS A 436 20.29 -48.85 41.26
CA CYS A 436 21.71 -49.14 41.26
C CYS A 436 21.86 -50.63 41.51
N ALA A 437 22.51 -51.35 40.60
CA ALA A 437 23.15 -52.61 40.94
C ALA A 437 24.36 -52.33 41.86
N GLY A 438 24.14 -51.57 42.93
CA GLY A 438 24.93 -51.63 44.15
C GLY A 438 24.24 -52.73 44.95
N ASN A 439 24.61 -53.98 44.71
CA ASN A 439 25.63 -54.60 45.55
C ASN A 439 25.19 -54.46 47.01
N ASP A 440 24.30 -55.37 47.43
CA ASP A 440 23.77 -55.57 48.79
C ASP A 440 24.86 -55.73 49.88
N THR A 441 26.14 -55.51 49.54
CA THR A 441 27.30 -55.69 50.40
C THR A 441 27.89 -54.38 50.94
N LEU A 442 27.58 -53.21 50.36
CA LEU A 442 28.14 -51.94 50.85
C LEU A 442 27.26 -51.26 51.90
N ASP A 443 25.93 -51.30 51.74
CA ASP A 443 25.00 -50.79 52.77
C ASP A 443 25.10 -51.63 54.04
N GLY A 444 25.23 -52.96 53.94
CA GLY A 444 25.42 -53.81 55.12
C GLY A 444 26.68 -53.46 55.93
N LYS A 445 27.80 -53.18 55.25
CA LYS A 445 29.06 -52.81 55.93
C LYS A 445 29.09 -51.39 56.48
N LEU A 446 28.41 -50.45 55.82
CA LEU A 446 28.32 -49.08 56.31
C LEU A 446 27.36 -48.99 57.50
N GLN A 447 26.25 -49.74 57.48
CA GLN A 447 25.36 -49.88 58.63
C GLN A 447 26.09 -50.49 59.83
N GLU A 448 26.87 -51.56 59.61
CA GLU A 448 27.66 -52.21 60.65
C GLU A 448 28.74 -51.28 61.27
N LEU A 449 29.40 -50.46 60.45
CA LEU A 449 30.39 -49.48 60.93
C LEU A 449 29.74 -48.30 61.66
N VAL A 450 28.56 -47.86 61.24
CA VAL A 450 27.80 -46.81 61.92
C VAL A 450 27.27 -47.33 63.26
N ASP A 451 26.75 -48.55 63.32
CA ASP A 451 26.27 -49.16 64.56
C ASP A 451 27.41 -49.40 65.56
N GLN A 452 28.60 -49.83 65.10
CA GLN A 452 29.80 -49.95 65.95
C GLN A 452 30.31 -48.59 66.47
N ALA A 453 30.23 -47.54 65.66
CA ALA A 453 30.68 -46.20 66.06
C ALA A 453 29.70 -45.50 67.02
N VAL A 454 28.40 -45.77 66.88
CA VAL A 454 27.34 -45.23 67.74
C VAL A 454 27.38 -45.90 69.13
N GLU A 455 27.57 -47.22 69.20
CA GLU A 455 27.65 -47.95 70.48
C GLU A 455 28.91 -47.55 71.28
N ALA A 456 30.06 -47.37 70.61
CA ALA A 456 31.31 -46.94 71.26
C ALA A 456 31.21 -45.53 71.86
N LYS A 457 30.50 -44.59 71.22
CA LYS A 457 30.29 -43.25 71.76
C LYS A 457 29.22 -43.19 72.86
N PHE A 458 28.23 -44.08 72.82
CA PHE A 458 27.17 -44.11 73.82
C PHE A 458 27.67 -44.60 75.19
N GLN A 459 28.55 -45.60 75.21
CA GLN A 459 29.16 -46.11 76.45
C GLN A 459 30.08 -45.10 77.14
N ASP A 460 30.94 -44.39 76.38
CA ASP A 460 31.96 -43.52 76.99
C ASP A 460 31.46 -42.14 77.41
N GLN A 461 30.46 -41.56 76.73
CA GLN A 461 30.05 -40.18 76.99
C GLN A 461 28.69 -40.04 77.68
N VAL A 462 27.75 -40.95 77.42
CA VAL A 462 26.35 -40.75 77.82
C VAL A 462 26.05 -41.42 79.16
N ARG A 463 26.60 -42.61 79.41
CA ARG A 463 26.41 -43.35 80.67
C ARG A 463 26.86 -42.57 81.93
N PRO A 464 28.06 -41.95 82.00
CA PRO A 464 28.46 -41.20 83.19
C PRO A 464 27.68 -39.88 83.37
N ALA A 465 27.18 -39.29 82.29
CA ALA A 465 26.34 -38.08 82.35
C ALA A 465 24.93 -38.38 82.91
N ILE A 466 24.37 -39.54 82.57
CA ILE A 466 23.06 -39.98 83.08
C ILE A 466 23.16 -40.38 84.56
N GLU A 467 24.23 -41.05 84.98
CA GLU A 467 24.45 -41.38 86.41
C GLU A 467 24.65 -40.13 87.27
N LYS A 468 25.33 -39.11 86.74
CA LYS A 468 25.46 -37.80 87.41
C LYS A 468 24.14 -37.03 87.50
N ALA A 469 23.32 -37.08 86.44
CA ALA A 469 22.02 -36.40 86.41
C ALA A 469 20.95 -37.07 87.30
N LEU A 470 21.10 -38.37 87.61
CA LEU A 470 20.23 -39.09 88.54
C LEU A 470 20.60 -38.88 90.01
N ALA A 471 21.86 -38.54 90.32
CA ALA A 471 22.29 -38.21 91.69
C ALA A 471 21.87 -36.80 92.14
N ASP A 472 21.74 -35.84 91.21
CA ASP A 472 21.41 -34.45 91.52
C ASP A 472 19.89 -34.15 91.60
N ARG A 473 19.04 -35.19 91.53
CA ARG A 473 17.57 -35.03 91.42
C ARG A 473 16.81 -35.35 92.72
N ASP A 474 17.35 -34.92 93.85
CA ASP A 474 16.59 -34.79 95.10
C ASP A 474 16.40 -33.30 95.46
N VAL A 475 15.12 -32.94 95.70
CA VAL A 475 14.62 -31.68 96.26
C VAL A 475 14.53 -30.47 95.30
N ALA A 476 13.33 -30.24 94.73
CA ALA A 476 12.51 -29.03 95.00
C ALA A 476 11.33 -28.85 94.02
N LYS A 477 10.11 -28.92 94.60
CA LYS A 477 8.90 -28.10 94.38
C LYS A 477 8.47 -27.69 92.96
N LEU A 478 7.34 -28.30 92.55
CA LEU A 478 6.37 -27.85 91.54
C LEU A 478 5.88 -26.41 91.75
N PRO A 479 5.50 -25.71 90.65
CA PRO A 479 4.13 -25.21 90.62
C PRO A 479 3.37 -25.40 89.29
N ALA A 480 2.05 -25.37 89.49
CA ALA A 480 0.86 -25.40 88.66
C ALA A 480 0.90 -25.08 87.15
N ARG A 481 0.07 -25.87 86.47
CA ARG A 481 -0.44 -25.86 85.08
C ARG A 481 -1.36 -24.65 84.81
N PRO A 482 -1.31 -24.05 83.60
CA PRO A 482 -2.49 -23.46 82.97
C PRO A 482 -2.87 -24.18 81.67
N GLY A 483 -4.18 -24.19 81.39
CA GLY A 483 -4.83 -24.91 80.29
C GLY A 483 -4.68 -24.28 78.90
N PRO A 484 -5.31 -24.91 77.87
CA PRO A 484 -5.12 -24.56 76.47
C PRO A 484 -6.05 -23.43 76.02
N PRO A 485 -5.63 -22.56 75.09
CA PRO A 485 -6.56 -21.74 74.34
C PRO A 485 -6.86 -22.33 72.95
N THR A 486 -8.16 -22.37 72.68
CA THR A 486 -8.86 -22.54 71.43
C THR A 486 -8.70 -21.36 70.46
N HIS A 487 -8.78 -21.66 69.16
CA HIS A 487 -9.28 -20.87 68.01
C HIS A 487 -8.89 -19.39 67.82
N ARG A 488 -8.40 -19.03 66.61
CA ARG A 488 -9.00 -17.94 65.82
C ARG A 488 -8.57 -17.91 64.35
N ASP A 489 -9.57 -17.79 63.49
CA ASP A 489 -9.51 -17.40 62.07
C ASP A 489 -9.00 -15.96 61.90
N THR A 490 -8.40 -15.70 60.73
CA THR A 490 -8.62 -14.45 59.98
C THR A 490 -8.28 -14.65 58.51
N ASP A 491 -9.31 -14.40 57.69
CA ASP A 491 -9.25 -14.07 56.26
C ASP A 491 -8.32 -12.89 55.96
N ALA A 492 -7.73 -12.90 54.76
CA ALA A 492 -7.40 -11.68 54.03
C ALA A 492 -7.38 -11.94 52.52
N THR A 493 -8.44 -11.45 51.90
CA THR A 493 -8.76 -11.25 50.49
C THR A 493 -7.70 -10.43 49.74
N VAL A 494 -7.31 -10.86 48.53
CA VAL A 494 -6.77 -9.96 47.49
C VAL A 494 -7.46 -10.27 46.16
N GLN A 495 -8.24 -9.28 45.70
CA GLN A 495 -8.90 -9.19 44.40
C GLN A 495 -8.03 -8.41 43.40
N GLY A 496 -8.26 -8.68 42.11
CA GLY A 496 -7.97 -7.78 40.97
C GLY A 496 -6.90 -8.37 40.03
N LEU A 497 -7.07 -8.44 38.70
CA LEU A 497 -8.05 -7.89 37.76
C LEU A 497 -7.95 -8.71 36.46
N ASP A 498 -9.05 -9.29 35.99
CA ASP A 498 -9.20 -9.75 34.60
C ASP A 498 -10.15 -8.78 33.88
N GLY A 499 -9.62 -8.05 32.90
CA GLY A 499 -10.38 -7.15 32.04
C GLY A 499 -10.66 -7.80 30.68
N GLN A 500 -11.88 -8.30 30.52
CA GLN A 500 -12.45 -8.68 29.23
C GLN A 500 -12.75 -7.43 28.39
N LEU A 501 -12.22 -7.35 27.16
CA LEU A 501 -12.69 -6.40 26.15
C LEU A 501 -13.80 -7.04 25.31
N SER A 502 -14.96 -6.40 25.38
CA SER A 502 -16.17 -6.67 24.63
C SER A 502 -16.07 -6.14 23.19
N VAL A 503 -16.55 -6.96 22.26
CA VAL A 503 -16.80 -6.64 20.85
C VAL A 503 -18.22 -6.06 20.73
N PRO A 504 -18.46 -4.92 20.05
CA PRO A 504 -19.81 -4.53 19.66
C PRO A 504 -20.15 -5.02 18.24
N SER A 505 -21.33 -5.61 18.13
CA SER A 505 -22.00 -6.04 16.89
C SER A 505 -22.73 -4.84 16.25
N PRO A 506 -22.92 -4.79 14.91
CA PRO A 506 -23.48 -3.63 14.23
C PRO A 506 -25.03 -3.64 14.24
N SER A 507 -25.60 -2.48 14.55
CA SER A 507 -27.03 -2.18 14.40
C SER A 507 -27.34 -1.65 13.01
N LYS A 508 -28.38 -2.23 12.40
CA LYS A 508 -29.12 -1.73 11.23
C LYS A 508 -29.80 -0.39 11.54
N GLN A 509 -29.74 0.57 10.62
CA GLN A 509 -30.87 1.35 10.04
C GLN A 509 -30.35 2.58 9.29
N GLY A 510 -30.92 2.82 8.11
CA GLY A 510 -30.62 3.92 7.18
C GLY A 510 -30.89 3.49 5.76
#